data_AF-A0A945G3P1-F1
#
_entry.id   AF-A0A945G3P1-F1
#
_cell.length_a   1.000
_cell.length_b   1.000
_cell.length_c   1.000
_cell.angle_alpha   90.00
_cell.angle_beta   90.00
_cell.angle_gamma   90.00
#
_symmetry.space_group_name_H-M   'P 1'
#
loop_
_entity.id
_entity.type
_entity.pdbx_description
1 polymer ?
#
loop_
_entity_poly.entity_id
_entity_poly.type
_entity_poly.pdbx_seq_one_letter_code
_entity_poly.pdbx_strand_id
1 'polypeptide(L)'
;NEKFLEKEINKLKQKVSEKYNISIDDTNYLVFTGKVSNNAYQYHKTHINILMKNGEIKDITDASDQFNIDALSKTVNKYFLCYPKI
;
A
#
# COMPACT_ATOMS: atom_id res chain seq x y z
N ASN A 1 4.47 -1.57 9.27
CA ASN A 1 4.29 -0.81 8.01
C ASN A 1 5.42 0.18 7.82
N GLU A 2 6.66 -0.27 8.05
CA GLU A 2 7.84 0.56 7.88
C GLU A 2 8.69 -0.03 6.75
N LYS A 3 9.59 0.78 6.19
CA LYS A 3 10.51 0.29 5.17
C LYS A 3 11.40 -0.79 5.76
N PHE A 4 11.68 -1.82 4.97
CA PHE A 4 12.67 -2.84 5.35
C PHE A 4 14.06 -2.19 5.41
N LEU A 5 14.86 -2.63 6.38
CA LEU A 5 16.22 -2.13 6.52
C LEU A 5 17.08 -2.65 5.36
N GLU A 6 17.94 -1.80 4.80
CA GLU A 6 18.85 -2.19 3.71
C GLU A 6 19.72 -3.39 4.11
N LYS A 7 20.12 -3.47 5.38
CA LYS A 7 20.88 -4.61 5.91
C LYS A 7 20.13 -5.94 5.76
N GLU A 8 18.82 -5.96 5.93
CA GLU A 8 18.01 -7.17 5.78
C GLU A 8 17.87 -7.57 4.31
N ILE A 9 17.65 -6.58 3.44
CA ILE A 9 17.58 -6.78 1.99
C ILE A 9 18.91 -7.33 1.47
N ASN A 10 20.04 -6.75 1.89
CA ASN A 10 21.37 -7.18 1.47
C ASN A 10 21.70 -8.61 1.96
N LYS A 11 21.29 -8.98 3.17
CA LYS A 11 21.41 -10.37 3.66
C LYS A 11 20.61 -11.34 2.79
N LEU A 12 19.41 -10.97 2.35
CA LEU A 12 18.61 -11.81 1.47
C LEU A 12 19.22 -11.93 0.08
N LYS A 13 19.74 -10.83 -0.48
CA LYS A 13 20.47 -10.83 -1.74
C LYS A 13 21.68 -11.77 -1.69
N GLN A 14 22.48 -11.74 -0.63
CA GLN A 14 23.58 -12.69 -0.44
C GLN A 14 23.11 -14.14 -0.44
N LYS A 15 22.07 -14.48 0.32
CA LYS A 15 21.49 -15.83 0.33
C LYS A 15 20.97 -16.30 -1.03
N VAL A 16 20.35 -15.40 -1.79
CA VAL A 16 19.85 -15.72 -3.15
C VAL A 16 21.01 -15.89 -4.12
N SER A 17 22.03 -15.02 -4.06
CA SER A 17 23.24 -15.13 -4.88
C SER A 17 23.93 -16.47 -4.65
N GLU A 18 24.12 -16.88 -3.39
CA GLU A 18 24.72 -18.16 -3.02
C GLU A 18 23.88 -19.36 -3.47
N LYS A 19 22.55 -19.33 -3.28
CA LYS A 19 21.69 -20.47 -3.62
C LYS A 19 21.54 -20.69 -5.12
N TYR A 20 21.41 -19.62 -5.90
CA TYR A 20 21.19 -19.70 -7.35
C TYR A 20 22.50 -19.55 -8.14
N ASN A 21 23.63 -19.34 -7.46
CA ASN A 21 24.94 -19.11 -8.05
C ASN A 21 24.93 -18.00 -9.12
N ILE A 22 24.27 -16.88 -8.81
CA ILE A 22 24.15 -15.70 -9.66
C ILE A 22 24.91 -14.52 -9.06
N SER A 23 25.22 -13.53 -9.89
CA SER A 23 25.86 -12.30 -9.41
C SER A 23 24.97 -11.57 -8.41
N ILE A 24 25.57 -10.76 -7.52
CA ILE A 24 24.80 -9.95 -6.59
C ILE A 24 23.89 -8.94 -7.31
N ASP A 25 24.31 -8.46 -8.48
CA ASP A 25 23.53 -7.54 -9.30
C ASP A 25 22.29 -8.21 -9.89
N ASP A 26 22.41 -9.48 -10.32
CA ASP A 26 21.27 -10.25 -10.82
C ASP A 26 20.23 -10.54 -9.73
N THR A 27 20.63 -10.55 -8.45
CA THR A 27 19.67 -10.70 -7.35
C THR A 27 18.67 -9.54 -7.27
N ASN A 28 18.94 -8.39 -7.91
CA ASN A 28 18.00 -7.27 -7.97
C ASN A 28 16.69 -7.63 -8.71
N TYR A 29 16.74 -8.60 -9.63
CA TYR A 29 15.55 -9.09 -10.33
C TYR A 29 14.68 -10.00 -9.46
N LEU A 30 15.25 -10.57 -8.39
CA LEU A 30 14.60 -11.55 -7.53
C LEU A 30 14.25 -11.00 -6.15
N VAL A 31 15.08 -10.10 -5.63
CA VAL A 31 14.96 -9.50 -4.29
C VAL A 31 14.72 -8.01 -4.43
N PHE A 32 13.47 -7.59 -4.27
CA PHE A 32 13.08 -6.20 -4.36
C PHE A 32 12.05 -5.83 -3.30
N THR A 33 12.07 -4.56 -2.90
CA THR A 33 11.10 -3.99 -1.98
C THR A 33 10.31 -2.90 -2.68
N GLY A 34 9.08 -2.70 -2.24
CA GLY A 34 8.24 -1.65 -2.75
C GLY A 34 7.24 -1.17 -1.70
N LYS A 35 6.48 -0.16 -2.11
CA LYS A 35 5.44 0.46 -1.30
C LYS A 35 4.14 0.46 -2.09
N VAL A 36 3.12 -0.16 -1.53
CA VAL A 36 1.74 -0.02 -2.00
C VAL A 36 1.05 0.98 -1.09
N SER A 37 0.40 1.98 -1.67
CA SER A 37 -0.37 2.97 -0.94
C SER A 37 -1.84 2.79 -1.32
N ASN A 38 -2.71 2.58 -0.35
CA ASN A 38 -4.15 2.56 -0.55
C ASN A 38 -4.73 3.87 -0.01
N ASN A 39 -5.48 4.56 -0.86
CA ASN A 39 -6.19 5.77 -0.52
C ASN A 39 -7.64 5.60 -0.97
N ALA A 40 -8.50 5.14 -0.06
CA ALA A 40 -9.83 4.67 -0.41
C ALA A 40 -10.80 5.82 -0.72
N TYR A 41 -10.62 6.99 -0.09
CA TYR A 41 -11.40 8.18 -0.38
C TYR A 41 -10.57 9.45 -0.22
N GLN A 42 -10.72 10.40 -1.14
CA GLN A 42 -10.08 11.72 -1.05
C GLN A 42 -11.15 12.80 -1.01
N TYR A 43 -11.67 13.09 0.18
CA TYR A 43 -12.70 14.12 0.37
C TYR A 43 -12.37 15.44 -0.33
N HIS A 44 -11.14 15.95 -0.18
CA HIS A 44 -10.74 17.22 -0.82
C HIS A 44 -10.60 17.19 -2.35
N LYS A 45 -10.63 16.02 -3.00
CA LYS A 45 -10.50 15.89 -4.46
C LYS A 45 -11.75 15.35 -5.15
N THR A 46 -12.51 14.52 -4.46
CA THR A 46 -13.67 13.81 -5.01
C THR A 46 -14.76 13.75 -3.95
N HIS A 47 -15.94 14.25 -4.31
CA HIS A 47 -17.13 14.27 -3.46
C HIS A 47 -18.15 13.31 -4.07
N ILE A 48 -18.77 12.47 -3.23
CA ILE A 48 -19.87 11.60 -3.65
C ILE A 48 -21.13 12.16 -3.03
N ASN A 49 -21.95 12.80 -3.87
CA ASN A 49 -23.20 13.39 -3.45
C ASN A 49 -24.34 12.37 -3.56
N ILE A 50 -25.17 12.29 -2.52
CA ILE A 50 -26.35 11.44 -2.41
C ILE A 50 -27.59 12.33 -2.41
N LEU A 51 -28.49 12.09 -3.37
CA LEU A 51 -29.82 12.70 -3.38
C LEU A 51 -30.75 11.92 -2.43
N MET A 52 -31.18 12.60 -1.38
CA MET A 52 -32.06 12.07 -0.36
C MET A 52 -33.51 12.11 -0.85
N LYS A 53 -34.39 11.28 -0.25
CA LYS A 53 -35.81 11.20 -0.64
C LYS A 53 -36.59 12.51 -0.44
N ASN A 54 -36.11 13.40 0.44
CA ASN A 54 -36.65 14.74 0.66
C ASN A 54 -36.17 15.76 -0.38
N GLY A 55 -35.36 15.35 -1.38
CA GLY A 55 -34.79 16.23 -2.41
C GLY A 55 -33.51 16.94 -1.99
N GLU A 56 -33.04 16.75 -0.76
CA GLU A 56 -31.79 17.30 -0.27
C GLU A 56 -30.59 16.54 -0.84
N ILE A 57 -29.52 17.24 -1.20
CA ILE A 57 -28.26 16.64 -1.61
C ILE A 57 -27.29 16.69 -0.43
N LYS A 58 -26.78 15.53 -0.02
CA LYS A 58 -25.78 15.40 1.06
C LYS A 58 -24.54 14.70 0.54
N ASP A 59 -23.36 15.05 1.05
CA ASP A 59 -22.17 14.24 0.78
C ASP A 59 -22.28 12.88 1.50
N ILE A 60 -21.61 11.87 0.97
CA ILE A 60 -21.53 10.55 1.58
C ILE A 60 -20.96 10.58 3.00
N THR A 61 -20.14 11.59 3.35
CA THR A 61 -19.69 11.87 4.73
C THR A 61 -20.84 12.19 5.68
N ASP A 62 -21.83 12.93 5.19
CA ASP A 62 -22.91 13.47 6.01
C ASP A 62 -24.16 12.58 5.99
N ALA A 63 -24.23 11.68 5.01
CA ALA A 63 -25.37 10.81 4.76
C ALA A 63 -25.26 9.42 5.41
N SER A 64 -24.08 9.00 5.88
CA SER A 64 -23.85 7.63 6.35
C SER A 64 -23.13 7.53 7.70
N ASP A 65 -23.82 7.01 8.71
CA ASP A 65 -23.24 6.64 10.01
C ASP A 65 -22.31 5.42 9.96
N GLN A 66 -22.42 4.59 8.91
CA GLN A 66 -21.72 3.30 8.78
C GLN A 66 -20.28 3.43 8.28
N PHE A 67 -19.98 4.48 7.52
CA PHE A 67 -18.67 4.68 6.90
C PHE A 67 -17.91 5.67 7.77
N ASN A 68 -16.96 5.16 8.56
CA ASN A 68 -15.98 6.02 9.21
C ASN A 68 -15.05 6.58 8.13
N ILE A 69 -15.48 7.67 7.46
CA ILE A 69 -14.77 8.24 6.31
C ILE A 69 -13.39 8.75 6.71
N ASP A 70 -13.15 9.08 7.98
CA ASP A 70 -11.80 9.35 8.49
C ASP A 70 -10.87 8.14 8.30
N ALA A 71 -11.37 6.92 8.50
CA ALA A 71 -10.62 5.70 8.26
C ALA A 71 -10.36 5.45 6.76
N LEU A 72 -11.30 5.84 5.89
CA LEU A 72 -11.16 5.72 4.43
C LEU A 72 -10.27 6.82 3.80
N SER A 73 -10.23 7.99 4.45
CA SER A 73 -9.42 9.14 4.04
C SER A 73 -7.96 9.00 4.45
N LYS A 74 -7.68 8.14 5.43
CA LYS A 74 -6.32 7.84 5.85
C LYS A 74 -5.62 7.01 4.78
N THR A 75 -4.58 7.58 4.17
CA THR A 75 -3.71 6.82 3.28
C THR A 75 -2.99 5.72 4.05
N VAL A 76 -3.23 4.47 3.69
CA VAL A 76 -2.57 3.30 4.27
C VAL A 76 -1.37 2.94 3.40
N ASN A 77 -0.17 2.99 3.98
CA ASN A 77 1.06 2.58 3.33
C ASN A 77 1.43 1.17 3.78
N LYS A 78 1.59 0.24 2.83
CA LYS A 78 2.12 -1.10 3.07
C LYS A 78 3.45 -1.24 2.33
N TYR A 79 4.49 -1.56 3.07
CA TYR A 79 5.79 -1.91 2.49
C TYR A 79 5.86 -3.42 2.35
N PHE A 80 6.37 -3.90 1.22
CA PHE A 80 6.52 -5.32 0.94
C PHE A 80 7.95 -5.64 0.52
N LEU A 81 8.35 -6.88 0.73
CA LEU A 81 9.64 -7.43 0.34
C LEU A 81 9.39 -8.75 -0.39
N CYS A 82 9.73 -8.78 -1.66
CA CYS A 82 9.60 -9.96 -2.52
C CYS A 82 10.97 -10.61 -2.69
N TYR A 83 11.01 -11.92 -2.49
CA TYR A 83 12.19 -12.77 -2.69
C TYR A 83 11.74 -14.22 -2.91
N PRO A 84 12.53 -15.04 -3.63
CA PRO A 84 12.23 -16.46 -3.79
C PRO A 84 12.23 -17.17 -2.43
N LYS A 85 11.33 -18.14 -2.23
CA LYS A 85 11.29 -18.91 -0.98
C LYS A 85 12.54 -19.79 -0.90
N ILE A 86 13.46 -19.43 -0.01
CA ILE A 86 14.79 -20.04 0.14
C ILE A 86 14.76 -21.13 1.20
#